data_AF-A0A538HDS3-F1
#
_entry.id   AF-A0A538HDS3-F1
#
_cell.length_a   1.000
_cell.length_b   1.000
_cell.length_c   1.000
_cell.angle_alpha   90.00
_cell.angle_beta   90.00
_cell.angle_gamma   90.00
#
_symmetry.space_group_name_H-M   'P 1'
#
loop_
_entity.id
_entity.type
_entity.pdbx_description
1 polymer ?
#
loop_
_entity_poly.entity_id
_entity_poly.type
_entity_poly.pdbx_seq_one_letter_code
_entity_poly.pdbx_strand_id
1 'polypeptide(L)'
;MEPEAIVARLWDGRDARVEPLGGGITNRNFKVSVGSETFVLRIGGKDTELLGIDRRAEHAASRIAAELGLAPEVVEFVEPEGYLVTRYVEGEVGRVDVEQVGCALRRLHAGPAFPARFDSFRVVEVYRATALERGVAAPAAYDRA
;
A
#
# COMPACT_ATOMS: atom_id res chain seq x y z
N MET A 1 8.45 14.34 5.16
CA MET A 1 9.77 14.03 5.72
C MET A 1 10.59 13.39 4.61
N GLU A 2 11.88 13.72 4.52
CA GLU A 2 12.77 13.08 3.53
C GLU A 2 12.99 11.60 3.87
N PRO A 3 13.04 10.70 2.86
CA PRO A 3 13.14 9.26 3.07
C PRO A 3 14.40 8.87 3.88
N GLU A 4 15.50 9.60 3.74
CA GLU A 4 16.74 9.38 4.48
C GLU A 4 16.55 9.59 5.99
N ALA A 5 15.78 10.61 6.39
CA ALA A 5 15.49 10.85 7.81
C ALA A 5 14.59 9.76 8.40
N ILE A 6 13.65 9.24 7.60
CA ILE A 6 12.79 8.12 8.00
C ILE A 6 13.63 6.86 8.20
N VAL A 7 14.53 6.56 7.26
CA VAL A 7 15.44 5.41 7.33
C VAL A 7 16.40 5.52 8.52
N ALA A 8 17.00 6.70 8.74
CA ALA A 8 17.86 6.93 9.89
C ALA A 8 17.11 6.67 11.22
N ARG A 9 15.84 7.05 11.31
CA ARG A 9 15.00 6.75 12.49
C ARG A 9 14.69 5.25 12.61
N LEU A 10 14.35 4.58 11.52
CA LEU A 10 13.92 3.16 11.54
C LEU A 10 15.03 2.20 11.92
N TRP A 11 16.29 2.55 11.62
CA TRP A 11 17.45 1.71 11.91
C TRP A 11 18.44 2.37 12.87
N ASP A 12 17.97 3.24 13.77
CA ASP A 12 18.77 3.87 14.84
C ASP A 12 20.09 4.49 14.36
N GLY A 13 20.07 5.13 13.20
CA GLY A 13 21.23 5.80 12.60
C GLY A 13 22.28 4.86 12.01
N ARG A 14 21.99 3.56 11.85
CA ARG A 14 22.87 2.65 11.10
C ARG A 14 23.05 3.14 9.66
N ASP A 15 24.23 2.88 9.12
CA ASP A 15 24.52 3.17 7.71
C ASP A 15 23.57 2.36 6.81
N ALA A 16 22.82 3.07 5.97
CA ALA A 16 21.76 2.52 5.16
C ALA A 16 21.77 3.20 3.79
N ARG A 17 21.73 2.39 2.73
CA ARG A 17 21.60 2.89 1.36
C ARG A 17 20.13 2.95 0.99
N VAL A 18 19.67 4.13 0.56
CA VAL A 18 18.29 4.38 0.12
C VAL A 18 18.27 4.62 -1.37
N GLU A 19 17.45 3.86 -2.09
CA GLU A 19 17.31 3.96 -3.54
C GLU A 19 15.83 4.03 -3.91
N PRO A 20 15.37 5.06 -4.66
CA PRO A 20 14.00 5.10 -5.14
C PRO A 20 13.68 3.85 -5.97
N LEU A 21 12.60 3.16 -5.61
CA LEU A 21 12.01 2.15 -6.46
C LEU A 21 11.02 2.84 -7.39
N GLY A 22 11.19 2.62 -8.70
CA GLY A 22 10.23 3.08 -9.69
C GLY A 22 8.84 2.45 -9.45
N GLY A 23 7.82 3.07 -10.05
CA GLY A 23 6.43 2.67 -9.85
C GLY A 23 5.77 3.29 -8.62
N GLY A 24 4.46 3.05 -8.48
CA GLY A 24 3.61 3.74 -7.50
C GLY A 24 3.02 5.03 -8.07
N ILE A 25 1.70 5.13 -8.07
CA ILE A 25 0.99 6.36 -8.51
C ILE A 25 0.76 7.25 -7.30
N THR A 26 0.23 6.67 -6.23
CA THR A 26 -0.19 7.36 -5.00
C THR A 26 0.75 7.08 -3.83
N ASN A 27 1.90 6.47 -4.06
CA ASN A 27 2.88 6.12 -3.03
C ASN A 27 4.30 6.28 -3.59
N ARG A 28 5.25 6.55 -2.69
CA ARG A 28 6.69 6.58 -2.97
C ARG A 28 7.32 5.34 -2.34
N ASN A 29 8.03 4.55 -3.13
CA ASN A 29 8.66 3.31 -2.67
C ASN A 29 10.18 3.45 -2.74
N PHE A 30 10.88 2.90 -1.76
CA PHE A 30 12.33 2.94 -1.67
C PHE A 30 12.88 1.57 -1.31
N LYS A 31 13.92 1.13 -2.00
CA LYS A 31 14.77 0.00 -1.60
C LYS A 31 15.73 0.52 -0.55
N VAL A 32 15.75 -0.13 0.60
CA VAL A 32 16.60 0.25 1.73
C VAL A 32 17.51 -0.93 2.05
N SER A 33 18.81 -0.73 1.91
CA SER A 33 19.81 -1.76 2.22
C SER A 33 20.50 -1.40 3.54
N VAL A 34 20.45 -2.30 4.52
CA VAL A 34 21.05 -2.12 5.85
C VAL A 34 21.88 -3.36 6.19
N GLY A 35 23.20 -3.22 6.21
CA GLY A 35 24.11 -4.37 6.31
C GLY A 35 23.88 -5.36 5.16
N SER A 36 23.58 -6.62 5.49
CA SER A 36 23.28 -7.68 4.51
C SER A 36 21.79 -7.83 4.19
N GLU A 37 20.92 -7.04 4.82
CA GLU A 37 19.47 -7.13 4.65
C GLU A 37 18.95 -6.02 3.73
N THR A 38 17.86 -6.32 3.03
CA THR A 38 17.24 -5.39 2.08
C THR A 38 15.74 -5.35 2.29
N PHE A 39 15.19 -4.14 2.31
CA PHE A 39 13.80 -3.83 2.62
C PHE A 39 13.19 -2.94 1.56
N VAL A 40 11.87 -2.87 1.56
CA VAL A 40 11.09 -1.85 0.85
C VAL A 40 10.42 -0.95 1.88
N LEU A 41 10.72 0.34 1.84
CA LEU A 41 9.99 1.38 2.55
C LEU A 41 8.94 1.97 1.61
N ARG A 42 7.67 1.82 1.97
CA ARG A 42 6.52 2.42 1.28
C ARG A 42 5.98 3.59 2.07
N ILE A 43 5.98 4.75 1.44
CA ILE A 43 5.45 6.00 1.99
C ILE A 43 4.17 6.35 1.23
N GLY A 44 3.07 6.49 1.96
CA GLY A 44 1.80 6.96 1.40
C GLY A 44 1.94 8.35 0.77
N GLY A 45 1.30 8.55 -0.38
CA GLY A 45 1.21 9.86 -1.01
C GLY A 45 0.34 10.82 -0.21
N LYS A 46 0.48 12.11 -0.52
CA LYS A 46 -0.30 13.18 0.11
C LYS A 46 -1.79 13.01 -0.17
N ASP A 47 -2.63 13.26 0.83
CA ASP A 47 -4.10 13.30 0.75
C ASP A 47 -4.74 11.99 0.24
N THR A 48 -4.06 10.86 0.44
CA THR A 48 -4.54 9.53 0.00
C THR A 48 -5.69 9.00 0.84
N GLU A 49 -5.88 9.53 2.04
CA GLU A 49 -7.07 9.35 2.86
C GLU A 49 -8.34 9.84 2.16
N LEU A 50 -8.26 10.82 1.26
CA LEU A 50 -9.39 11.26 0.43
C LEU A 50 -9.83 10.16 -0.56
N LEU A 51 -8.93 9.23 -0.88
CA LEU A 51 -9.21 8.05 -1.69
C LEU A 51 -9.77 6.89 -0.85
N GLY A 52 -10.06 7.12 0.44
CA GLY A 52 -10.53 6.10 1.37
C GLY A 52 -9.46 5.06 1.75
N ILE A 53 -8.18 5.40 1.57
CA ILE A 53 -7.07 4.47 1.87
C ILE A 53 -6.80 4.47 3.38
N ASP A 54 -7.23 3.41 4.05
CA ASP A 54 -6.93 3.15 5.46
C ASP A 54 -5.59 2.39 5.59
N ARG A 55 -4.63 3.02 6.27
CA ARG A 55 -3.27 2.47 6.48
C ARG A 55 -3.24 1.27 7.42
N ARG A 56 -4.13 1.21 8.41
CA ARG A 56 -4.24 0.05 9.31
C ARG A 56 -4.86 -1.13 8.58
N ALA A 57 -5.84 -0.87 7.71
CA ALA A 57 -6.38 -1.89 6.82
C ALA A 57 -5.31 -2.42 5.85
N GLU A 58 -4.50 -1.53 5.25
CA GLU A 58 -3.38 -1.90 4.38
C GLU A 58 -2.34 -2.76 5.11
N HIS A 59 -1.96 -2.38 6.34
CA HIS A 59 -1.05 -3.17 7.17
C HIS A 59 -1.61 -4.57 7.45
N ALA A 60 -2.86 -4.67 7.92
CA ALA A 60 -3.48 -5.95 8.22
C ALA A 60 -3.62 -6.83 6.97
N ALA A 61 -4.02 -6.26 5.84
CA ALA A 61 -4.11 -6.99 4.57
C ALA A 61 -2.75 -7.49 4.08
N SER A 62 -1.70 -6.68 4.24
CA SER A 62 -0.32 -7.07 3.87
C SER A 62 0.19 -8.22 4.73
N ARG A 63 -0.10 -8.20 6.03
CA ARG A 63 0.24 -9.32 6.94
C ARG A 63 -0.46 -10.61 6.57
N ILE A 64 -1.78 -10.57 6.34
CA ILE A 64 -2.54 -11.74 5.91
C ILE A 64 -2.00 -12.30 4.59
N ALA A 65 -1.70 -11.42 3.62
CA ALA A 65 -1.11 -11.84 2.35
C ALA A 65 0.27 -12.49 2.53
N ALA A 66 1.09 -11.98 3.46
CA ALA A 66 2.39 -12.56 3.78
C ALA A 66 2.26 -13.95 4.45
N GLU A 67 1.33 -14.10 5.39
CA GLU A 67 1.03 -15.39 6.05
C GLU A 67 0.54 -16.45 5.05
N LEU A 68 -0.20 -16.02 4.02
CA LEU A 68 -0.59 -16.88 2.91
C LEU A 68 0.55 -17.14 1.92
N GLY A 69 1.72 -16.51 2.06
CA GLY A 69 2.84 -16.61 1.13
C GLY A 69 2.57 -15.94 -0.23
N LEU A 70 1.70 -14.93 -0.26
CA LEU A 70 1.32 -14.15 -1.45
C LEU A 70 2.00 -12.76 -1.50
N ALA A 71 2.56 -12.31 -0.39
CA ALA A 71 3.26 -11.04 -0.27
C ALA A 71 4.57 -11.22 0.51
N PRO A 72 5.51 -10.26 0.41
CA PRO A 72 6.69 -10.26 1.26
C PRO A 72 6.30 -10.10 2.74
N GLU A 73 7.15 -10.59 3.63
CA GLU A 73 7.02 -10.35 5.08
C GLU A 73 6.94 -8.85 5.38
N VAL A 74 5.99 -8.48 6.23
CA VAL A 74 5.91 -7.14 6.83
C VAL A 74 6.85 -7.10 8.02
N VAL A 75 7.86 -6.23 7.93
CA VAL A 75 8.89 -6.06 8.96
C VAL A 75 8.48 -5.03 9.99
N GLU A 76 7.86 -3.93 9.54
CA GLU A 76 7.45 -2.84 10.44
C GLU A 76 6.27 -2.05 9.84
N PHE A 77 5.44 -1.50 10.72
CA PHE A 77 4.40 -0.52 10.39
C PHE A 77 4.50 0.69 11.32
N VAL A 78 4.91 1.83 10.75
CA VAL A 78 5.29 3.02 11.53
C VAL A 78 4.07 3.89 11.77
N GLU A 79 3.62 3.99 13.02
CA GLU A 79 2.58 4.91 13.45
C GLU A 79 3.17 6.21 14.05
N PRO A 80 2.50 7.36 13.88
CA PRO A 80 1.20 7.56 13.22
C PRO A 80 1.28 7.75 11.70
N GLU A 81 2.47 7.77 11.10
CA GLU A 81 2.65 8.18 9.70
C GLU A 81 2.12 7.16 8.68
N GLY A 82 1.92 5.91 9.09
CA GLY A 82 1.38 4.83 8.26
C GLY A 82 2.39 4.29 7.24
N TYR A 83 3.69 4.39 7.51
CA TYR A 83 4.71 3.82 6.63
C TYR A 83 4.74 2.30 6.77
N LEU A 84 4.88 1.60 5.65
CA LEU A 84 4.96 0.15 5.63
C LEU A 84 6.36 -0.27 5.20
N VAL A 85 7.00 -1.13 6.00
CA VAL A 85 8.31 -1.72 5.70
C VAL A 85 8.12 -3.22 5.47
N THR A 86 8.59 -3.70 4.33
CA THR A 86 8.52 -5.12 3.96
C THR A 86 9.89 -5.65 3.54
N ARG A 87 10.06 -6.97 3.51
CA ARG A 87 11.24 -7.59 2.89
C ARG A 87 11.30 -7.26 1.41
N TYR A 88 12.50 -6.94 0.92
CA TYR A 88 12.73 -6.84 -0.51
C TYR A 88 12.70 -8.24 -1.14
N VAL A 89 12.01 -8.37 -2.25
CA VAL A 89 11.98 -9.59 -3.06
C VAL A 89 12.81 -9.34 -4.31
N GLU A 90 13.86 -10.12 -4.47
CA GLU A 90 14.63 -10.15 -5.71
C GLU A 90 13.79 -10.80 -6.80
N GLY A 91 13.58 -10.10 -7.92
CA GLY A 91 12.78 -10.61 -9.01
C GLY A 91 12.49 -9.55 -10.07
N GLU A 92 11.84 -9.99 -11.15
CA GLU A 92 11.46 -9.13 -12.26
C GLU A 92 9.96 -8.84 -12.22
N VAL A 93 9.60 -7.57 -12.42
CA VAL A 93 8.20 -7.18 -12.63
C VAL A 93 7.85 -7.45 -14.09
N GLY A 94 6.75 -8.15 -14.33
CA GLY A 94 6.39 -8.52 -15.69
C GLY A 94 5.04 -9.19 -15.83
N ARG A 95 4.81 -9.76 -17.00
CA ARG A 95 3.57 -10.48 -17.30
C ARG A 95 3.55 -11.78 -16.50
N VAL A 96 2.51 -11.93 -15.70
CA VAL A 96 2.26 -13.15 -14.92
C VAL A 96 1.35 -14.09 -15.71
N ASP A 97 1.53 -15.40 -15.48
CA ASP A 97 0.63 -16.41 -16.03
C ASP A 97 -0.75 -16.33 -15.35
N VAL A 98 -1.81 -16.41 -16.16
CA VAL A 98 -3.20 -16.29 -15.70
C VAL A 98 -3.58 -17.43 -14.77
N GLU A 99 -3.07 -18.64 -15.01
CA GLU A 99 -3.35 -19.78 -14.14
C GLU A 99 -2.70 -19.59 -12.77
N GLN A 100 -1.44 -19.15 -12.73
CA GLN A 100 -0.76 -18.79 -11.50
C GLN A 100 -1.50 -17.70 -10.70
N VAL A 101 -1.98 -16.65 -11.37
CA VAL A 101 -2.81 -15.60 -10.74
C VAL A 101 -4.11 -16.19 -10.19
N GLY A 102 -4.79 -17.06 -10.96
CA GLY A 102 -6.01 -17.73 -10.51
C GLY A 102 -5.79 -18.59 -9.26
N CYS A 103 -4.69 -19.32 -9.18
CA CYS A 103 -4.28 -20.06 -7.99
C CYS A 103 -4.05 -19.14 -6.78
N ALA A 104 -3.33 -18.03 -6.99
CA ALA A 104 -3.05 -17.04 -5.95
C ALA A 104 -4.34 -16.41 -5.40
N LEU A 105 -5.26 -16.01 -6.29
CA LEU A 105 -6.56 -15.45 -5.90
C LEU A 105 -7.43 -16.47 -5.16
N ARG A 106 -7.46 -17.73 -5.58
CA ARG A 106 -8.17 -18.79 -4.83
C ARG A 106 -7.65 -18.93 -3.41
N ARG A 107 -6.33 -18.91 -3.22
CA ARG A 107 -5.71 -18.97 -1.90
C ARG A 107 -6.05 -17.73 -1.06
N LEU A 108 -6.04 -16.55 -1.67
CA LEU A 108 -6.43 -15.30 -1.02
C LEU A 108 -7.89 -15.35 -0.54
N HIS A 109 -8.82 -15.78 -1.41
CA HIS A 109 -10.24 -15.84 -1.10
C HIS A 109 -10.61 -16.93 -0.08
N ALA A 110 -9.81 -17.98 0.04
CA ALA A 110 -9.96 -19.02 1.06
C ALA A 110 -9.28 -18.65 2.40
N GLY A 111 -8.55 -17.54 2.44
CA GLY A 111 -7.83 -17.07 3.62
C GLY A 111 -8.72 -16.35 4.64
N PRO A 112 -8.10 -15.77 5.69
CA PRO A 112 -8.80 -14.97 6.69
C PRO A 112 -9.51 -13.76 6.08
N ALA A 113 -10.60 -13.33 6.72
CA ALA A 113 -11.27 -12.09 6.35
C ALA A 113 -10.37 -10.87 6.64
N PHE A 114 -10.39 -9.89 5.74
CA PHE A 114 -9.77 -8.60 6.00
C PHE A 114 -10.60 -7.78 6.98
N PRO A 115 -9.97 -6.94 7.82
CA PRO A 115 -10.69 -6.09 8.76
C PRO A 115 -11.46 -4.95 8.09
N ALA A 116 -11.14 -4.66 6.82
CA ALA A 116 -11.82 -3.65 6.02
C ALA A 116 -12.79 -4.28 5.04
N ARG A 117 -13.90 -3.57 4.79
CA ARG A 117 -14.89 -3.92 3.78
C ARG A 117 -14.78 -2.96 2.60
N PHE A 118 -14.76 -3.52 1.39
CA PHE A 118 -14.91 -2.74 0.17
C PHE A 118 -16.39 -2.70 -0.24
N ASP A 119 -16.95 -1.50 -0.39
CA ASP A 119 -18.30 -1.26 -0.88
C ASP A 119 -18.22 -0.24 -2.02
N SER A 120 -18.38 -0.72 -3.26
CA SER A 120 -18.25 0.10 -4.46
C SER A 120 -19.29 1.23 -4.53
N PHE A 121 -20.47 1.05 -3.94
CA PHE A 121 -21.50 2.09 -3.95
C PHE A 121 -21.14 3.21 -2.99
N ARG A 122 -20.67 2.86 -1.79
CA ARG A 122 -20.22 3.86 -0.80
C ARG A 122 -19.01 4.64 -1.26
N VAL A 123 -18.06 4.01 -1.96
CA VAL A 123 -16.92 4.72 -2.55
C VAL A 123 -17.38 5.85 -3.48
N VAL A 124 -18.36 5.58 -4.33
CA VAL A 124 -18.91 6.57 -5.28
C VAL A 124 -19.60 7.74 -4.56
N GLU A 125 -20.38 7.45 -3.52
CA GLU A 125 -21.03 8.47 -2.68
C GLU A 125 -20.01 9.36 -1.95
N VAL A 126 -18.98 8.76 -1.37
CA VAL A 126 -17.91 9.48 -0.66
C VAL A 126 -17.16 10.42 -1.61
N TYR A 127 -16.82 9.95 -2.81
CA TYR A 127 -16.14 10.79 -3.80
C TYR A 127 -17.01 11.96 -4.26
N ARG A 128 -18.32 11.74 -4.44
CA ARG A 128 -19.24 12.85 -4.75
C ARG A 128 -19.29 13.87 -3.63
N ALA A 129 -19.44 13.45 -2.38
CA ALA A 129 -19.48 14.37 -1.24
C ALA A 129 -18.18 15.19 -1.17
N THR A 130 -17.03 14.51 -1.28
CA THR A 130 -15.69 15.10 -1.29
C THR A 130 -15.49 16.12 -2.42
N ALA A 131 -16.06 15.87 -3.60
CA ALA A 131 -16.02 16.78 -4.74
C ALA A 131 -16.88 18.03 -4.49
N LEU A 132 -18.11 17.85 -4.00
CA LEU A 132 -19.02 18.95 -3.69
C LEU A 132 -18.48 19.87 -2.60
N GLU A 133 -17.90 19.30 -1.53
CA GLU A 133 -17.22 20.06 -0.47
C GLU A 133 -16.07 20.92 -1.00
N ARG A 134 -15.44 20.50 -2.10
CA ARG A 134 -14.38 21.25 -2.79
C ARG A 134 -14.88 22.15 -3.92
N GLY A 135 -16.20 22.34 -4.02
CA GLY A 135 -16.82 23.20 -5.02
C GLY A 135 -16.82 22.63 -6.44
N VAL A 136 -16.59 21.32 -6.60
CA VAL A 136 -16.65 20.62 -7.89
C VAL A 136 -18.02 19.99 -8.05
N ALA A 137 -18.74 20.36 -9.11
CA ALA A 137 -20.04 19.76 -9.42
C ALA A 137 -19.89 18.29 -9.84
N ALA A 138 -20.81 17.44 -9.38
CA ALA A 138 -20.90 16.07 -9.86
C ALA A 138 -21.30 16.04 -11.35
N PRO A 139 -20.86 15.03 -12.12
CA PRO A 139 -21.34 14.84 -13.48
C PRO A 139 -22.86 14.66 -13.49
N ALA A 140 -23.57 15.25 -14.46
CA ALA A 140 -25.03 15.13 -14.58
C ALA A 140 -25.54 13.67 -14.69
N ALA A 141 -24.67 12.73 -15.07
CA ALA A 141 -24.99 11.31 -15.10
C ALA A 141 -25.19 10.71 -13.70
N TYR A 142 -24.61 11.31 -12.66
CA TYR A 142 -24.72 10.83 -11.28
C TYR A 142 -26.17 10.91 -10.78
N ASP A 143 -26.86 12.02 -11.01
CA ASP A 143 -28.21 12.24 -10.48
C ASP A 143 -29.30 11.43 -11.23
N ARG A 144 -28.91 10.65 -12.24
CA ARG A 144 -29.81 9.76 -13.01
C ARG A 144 -29.78 8.30 -12.53
N ALA A 145 -28.85 7.95 -11.65
CA ALA A 145 -28.61 6.59 -11.18
C ALA A 145 -29.40 6.26 -9.90
#